data_AF-A0A497GKW0-F1
#
_entry.id   AF-A0A497GKW0-F1
#
_cell.length_a   1.000
_cell.length_b   1.000
_cell.length_c   1.000
_cell.angle_alpha   90.00
_cell.angle_beta   90.00
_cell.angle_gamma   90.00
#
_symmetry.space_group_name_H-M   'P 1'
#
loop_
_entity.id
_entity.type
_entity.pdbx_description
1 polymer ?
#
loop_
_entity_poly.entity_id
_entity_poly.type
_entity_poly.pdbx_seq_one_letter_code
_entity_poly.pdbx_strand_id
1 'polypeptide(L)'
;MRESLDELQRAGRLLSEAEELFDKGNYQDARRMGLGAIEHSAHAIALLFIDSYVDVREGILTAMLYMPQRFWVEGLRVLEIIRMANDSDVNVLIDLAREAVEIATGIVMYELGRKE
;
A
#
# COMPACT_ATOMS: atom_id res chain seq x y z
N MET A 1 12.28 -7.07 -5.81
CA MET A 1 11.70 -6.41 -7.02
C MET A 1 10.54 -7.17 -7.64
N ARG A 2 10.70 -8.44 -8.07
CA ARG A 2 9.54 -9.24 -8.54
C ARG A 2 8.44 -9.33 -7.49
N GLU A 3 8.83 -9.59 -6.24
CA GLU A 3 7.91 -9.63 -5.10
C GLU A 3 7.19 -8.29 -4.88
N SER A 4 7.90 -7.17 -4.97
CA SER A 4 7.30 -5.82 -4.88
C SER A 4 6.22 -5.58 -5.96
N LEU A 5 6.46 -6.03 -7.20
CA LEU A 5 5.47 -5.98 -8.28
C LEU A 5 4.27 -6.90 -8.03
N ASP A 6 4.51 -8.11 -7.53
CA ASP A 6 3.45 -9.07 -7.21
C ASP A 6 2.52 -8.51 -6.11
N GLU A 7 3.10 -7.86 -5.10
CA GLU A 7 2.39 -7.17 -4.02
C GLU A 7 1.60 -5.96 -4.54
N LEU A 8 2.18 -5.15 -5.43
CA LEU A 8 1.47 -4.02 -6.05
C LEU A 8 0.25 -4.50 -6.87
N GLN A 9 0.39 -5.59 -7.62
CA GLN A 9 -0.72 -6.18 -8.36
C GLN A 9 -1.83 -6.71 -7.44
N ARG A 10 -1.46 -7.31 -6.30
CA ARG A 10 -2.44 -7.73 -5.28
C ARG A 10 -3.18 -6.54 -4.71
N ALA A 11 -2.46 -5.46 -4.39
CA ALA A 11 -3.05 -4.24 -3.86
C ALA A 11 -4.11 -3.65 -4.81
N GLY A 12 -3.79 -3.53 -6.10
CA GLY A 12 -4.71 -3.04 -7.12
C GLY A 12 -5.97 -3.91 -7.30
N ARG A 13 -5.82 -5.25 -7.29
CA ARG A 13 -6.97 -6.16 -7.34
C ARG A 13 -7.89 -6.00 -6.13
N LEU A 14 -7.31 -5.97 -4.93
CA LEU A 14 -8.07 -5.83 -3.69
C LEU A 14 -8.77 -4.48 -3.60
N LEU A 15 -8.14 -3.39 -4.05
CA LEU A 15 -8.81 -2.08 -4.13
C LEU A 15 -10.03 -2.15 -5.07
N SER A 16 -9.87 -2.77 -6.24
CA SER A 16 -10.95 -2.89 -7.23
C SER A 16 -12.13 -3.71 -6.67
N GLU A 17 -11.83 -4.81 -5.98
CA GLU A 17 -12.83 -5.63 -5.29
C GLU A 17 -13.51 -4.87 -4.14
N ALA A 18 -12.75 -4.06 -3.38
CA ALA A 18 -13.28 -3.24 -2.30
C ALA A 18 -14.32 -2.23 -2.80
N GLU A 19 -13.99 -1.52 -3.89
CA GLU A 19 -14.88 -0.54 -4.53
C GLU A 19 -16.15 -1.22 -5.05
N GLU A 20 -16.04 -2.35 -5.74
CA GLU A 20 -17.21 -3.10 -6.24
C GLU A 20 -18.13 -3.60 -5.11
N LEU A 21 -17.55 -4.10 -4.02
CA LEU A 21 -18.30 -4.56 -2.85
C LEU A 21 -18.99 -3.41 -2.13
N PHE A 22 -18.34 -2.25 -2.04
CA PHE A 22 -18.92 -1.05 -1.45
C PHE A 22 -20.12 -0.57 -2.24
N ASP A 23 -20.02 -0.51 -3.57
CA ASP A 23 -21.12 -0.11 -4.46
C ASP A 23 -22.34 -1.06 -4.35
N LYS A 24 -22.09 -2.34 -4.03
CA LYS A 24 -23.13 -3.36 -3.77
C LYS A 24 -23.69 -3.31 -2.33
N GLY A 25 -23.19 -2.43 -1.48
CA GLY A 25 -23.58 -2.32 -0.07
C GLY A 25 -23.00 -3.40 0.85
N ASN A 26 -22.02 -4.18 0.38
CA ASN A 26 -21.32 -5.18 1.20
C ASN A 26 -20.12 -4.56 1.94
N TYR A 27 -20.43 -3.73 2.93
CA TYR A 27 -19.42 -2.91 3.62
C TYR A 27 -18.41 -3.72 4.45
N GLN A 28 -18.79 -4.88 4.97
CA GLN A 28 -17.86 -5.71 5.76
C GLN A 28 -16.76 -6.32 4.89
N ASP A 29 -17.13 -6.87 3.73
CA ASP A 29 -16.14 -7.40 2.79
C ASP A 29 -15.35 -6.28 2.12
N ALA A 30 -16.00 -5.17 1.77
CA ALA A 30 -15.29 -3.99 1.25
C ALA A 30 -14.21 -3.49 2.23
N ARG A 31 -14.52 -3.46 3.53
CA ARG A 31 -13.55 -3.12 4.57
C ARG A 31 -12.37 -4.08 4.60
N ARG A 32 -12.63 -5.39 4.51
CA ARG A 32 -11.58 -6.41 4.50
C ARG A 32 -10.67 -6.26 3.28
N MET A 33 -11.23 -6.04 2.10
CA MET A 33 -10.46 -5.84 0.87
C MET A 33 -9.67 -4.53 0.89
N GLY A 34 -10.25 -3.44 1.38
CA GLY A 34 -9.57 -2.14 1.53
C GLY A 34 -8.36 -2.20 2.46
N LEU A 35 -8.49 -2.87 3.61
CA LEU A 35 -7.35 -3.11 4.50
C LEU A 35 -6.25 -3.94 3.83
N GLY A 36 -6.63 -4.98 3.10
CA GLY A 36 -5.67 -5.78 2.33
C GLY A 36 -4.95 -4.96 1.25
N ALA A 37 -5.66 -4.07 0.56
CA ALA A 37 -5.05 -3.19 -0.43
C ALA A 37 -3.98 -2.26 0.18
N ILE A 38 -4.24 -1.70 1.36
CA ILE A 38 -3.28 -0.88 2.12
C ILE A 38 -2.07 -1.72 2.52
N GLU A 39 -2.30 -2.90 3.09
CA GLU A 39 -1.25 -3.81 3.56
C GLU A 39 -0.32 -4.23 2.39
N HIS A 40 -0.89 -4.69 1.28
CA HIS A 40 -0.13 -5.08 0.09
C HIS A 40 0.59 -3.89 -0.57
N SER A 41 0.02 -2.68 -0.52
CA SER A 41 0.71 -1.46 -0.99
C SER A 41 1.97 -1.18 -0.16
N ALA A 42 1.85 -1.32 1.16
CA ALA A 42 2.95 -1.12 2.07
C ALA A 42 4.03 -2.22 1.94
N HIS A 43 3.62 -3.48 1.72
CA HIS A 43 4.54 -4.57 1.39
C HIS A 43 5.31 -4.30 0.08
N ALA A 44 4.62 -3.81 -0.96
CA ALA A 44 5.23 -3.47 -2.24
C ALA A 44 6.34 -2.42 -2.08
N ILE A 45 6.12 -1.40 -1.26
CA ILE A 45 7.12 -0.36 -0.98
C ILE A 45 8.30 -0.95 -0.20
N ALA A 46 8.06 -1.70 0.87
CA ALA A 46 9.13 -2.26 1.70
C ALA A 46 10.04 -3.20 0.89
N LEU A 47 9.45 -4.15 0.14
CA LEU A 47 10.17 -5.15 -0.67
C LEU A 47 10.91 -4.58 -1.90
N LEU A 48 10.78 -3.27 -2.13
CA LEU A 48 11.55 -2.57 -3.14
C LEU A 48 12.98 -2.26 -2.65
N PHE A 49 13.15 -2.07 -1.35
CA PHE A 49 14.38 -1.59 -0.73
C PHE A 49 15.02 -2.58 0.25
N ILE A 50 14.26 -3.52 0.80
CA ILE A 50 14.73 -4.54 1.76
C ILE A 50 14.14 -5.91 1.43
N ASP A 51 14.79 -6.98 1.89
CA ASP A 51 14.43 -8.37 1.53
C ASP A 51 13.50 -9.05 2.56
N SER A 52 13.45 -8.58 3.81
CA SER A 52 12.60 -9.16 4.85
C SER A 52 12.35 -8.20 6.02
N TYR A 53 11.25 -8.43 6.72
CA TYR A 53 10.81 -7.71 7.93
C TYR A 53 9.72 -8.53 8.64
N VAL A 54 9.41 -8.18 9.90
CA VAL A 54 8.43 -8.92 10.71
C VAL A 54 7.01 -8.39 10.51
N ASP A 55 6.87 -7.07 10.46
CA ASP A 55 5.59 -6.41 10.22
C ASP A 55 5.75 -5.24 9.22
N VAL A 56 4.66 -4.87 8.55
CA VAL A 56 4.72 -3.92 7.44
C VAL A 56 5.13 -2.50 7.87
N ARG A 57 4.86 -2.11 9.12
CA ARG A 57 5.26 -0.81 9.65
C ARG A 57 6.78 -0.77 9.86
N GLU A 58 7.33 -1.80 10.50
CA GLU A 58 8.79 -1.99 10.60
C GLU A 58 9.43 -2.06 9.21
N GLY A 59 8.78 -2.76 8.27
CA GLY A 59 9.22 -2.90 6.90
C GLY A 59 9.40 -1.56 6.20
N ILE A 60 8.39 -0.67 6.25
CA ILE A 60 8.52 0.67 5.66
C ILE A 60 9.61 1.49 6.37
N LEU A 61 9.63 1.51 7.70
CA LEU A 61 10.63 2.30 8.44
C LEU A 61 12.06 1.84 8.13
N THR A 62 12.27 0.54 7.99
CA THR A 62 13.58 -0.03 7.63
C THR A 62 13.91 0.25 6.17
N ALA A 63 12.94 0.14 5.27
CA ALA A 63 13.08 0.49 3.85
C ALA A 63 13.48 1.97 3.67
N MET A 64 12.97 2.87 4.51
CA MET A 64 13.32 4.30 4.46
C MET A 64 14.82 4.58 4.65
N LEU A 65 15.58 3.69 5.30
CA LEU A 65 17.05 3.81 5.43
C LEU A 65 17.78 3.71 4.08
N TYR A 66 17.17 3.02 3.11
CA TYR A 66 17.71 2.78 1.77
C TYR A 66 16.89 3.52 0.68
N MET A 67 15.73 4.05 1.04
CA MET A 67 14.84 4.80 0.16
C MET A 67 15.41 6.19 -0.18
N PRO A 68 15.38 6.60 -1.47
CA PRO A 68 15.70 7.98 -1.85
C PRO A 68 14.83 9.00 -1.09
N GLN A 69 15.46 10.07 -0.58
CA GLN A 69 14.79 11.09 0.24
C GLN A 69 13.54 11.72 -0.40
N ARG A 70 13.48 11.78 -1.73
CA ARG A 70 12.31 12.28 -2.47
C ARG A 70 11.03 11.50 -2.21
N PHE A 71 11.11 10.26 -1.71
CA PHE A 71 9.97 9.40 -1.41
C PHE A 71 9.65 9.29 0.07
N TRP A 72 10.39 10.00 0.93
CA TRP A 72 10.20 9.87 2.37
C TRP A 72 8.83 10.38 2.82
N VAL A 73 8.31 11.44 2.19
CA VAL A 73 6.98 11.97 2.52
C VAL A 73 5.91 10.93 2.21
N GLU A 74 6.03 10.27 1.06
CA GLU A 74 5.16 9.20 0.61
C GLU A 74 5.25 7.97 1.52
N GLY A 75 6.46 7.56 1.92
CA GLY A 75 6.66 6.49 2.90
C GLY A 75 6.01 6.79 4.25
N LEU A 76 6.19 8.01 4.77
CA LEU A 76 5.54 8.47 6.00
C LEU A 76 4.02 8.53 5.85
N ARG A 77 3.52 8.92 4.68
CA ARG A 77 2.09 8.96 4.40
C ARG A 77 1.45 7.58 4.45
N VAL A 78 2.10 6.55 3.90
CA VAL A 78 1.61 5.16 4.00
C VAL A 78 1.59 4.68 5.46
N LEU A 79 2.58 5.04 6.27
CA LEU A 79 2.57 4.74 7.71
C LEU A 79 1.38 5.39 8.44
N GLU A 80 1.04 6.62 8.08
CA GLU A 80 -0.14 7.30 8.61
C GLU A 80 -1.45 6.63 8.16
N ILE A 81 -1.55 6.25 6.88
CA ILE A 81 -2.69 5.51 6.34
C ILE A 81 -2.91 4.21 7.14
N ILE A 82 -1.86 3.41 7.36
CA ILE A 82 -1.93 2.17 8.16
C ILE A 82 -2.45 2.44 9.57
N ARG A 83 -2.01 3.55 10.19
CA ARG A 83 -2.47 3.93 11.53
C ARG A 83 -3.96 4.29 11.56
N MET A 84 -4.46 4.98 10.53
CA MET A 84 -5.84 5.45 10.47
C MET A 84 -6.84 4.37 10.02
N ALA A 85 -6.40 3.41 9.22
CA ALA A 85 -7.27 2.47 8.52
C ALA A 85 -8.16 1.62 9.44
N ASN A 86 -7.67 1.22 10.62
CA ASN A 86 -8.44 0.39 11.53
C ASN A 86 -9.63 1.09 12.17
N ASP A 87 -9.53 2.40 12.38
CA ASP A 87 -10.55 3.19 13.07
C ASP A 87 -11.46 3.96 12.10
N SER A 88 -11.18 3.87 10.80
CA SER A 88 -11.94 4.56 9.76
C SER A 88 -13.22 3.81 9.40
N ASP A 89 -14.28 4.56 9.06
CA ASP A 89 -15.43 3.98 8.39
C ASP A 89 -15.05 3.50 6.98
N VAL A 90 -15.88 2.65 6.39
CA VAL A 90 -15.54 1.95 5.14
C VAL A 90 -15.35 2.91 3.95
N ASN A 91 -16.04 4.05 3.92
CA ASN A 91 -15.91 5.02 2.83
C ASN A 91 -14.53 5.69 2.91
N VAL A 92 -14.17 6.19 4.10
CA VAL A 92 -12.84 6.77 4.34
C VAL A 92 -11.73 5.73 4.12
N LEU A 93 -11.95 4.48 4.52
CA LEU A 93 -10.99 3.41 4.32
C LEU A 93 -10.70 3.14 2.83
N ILE A 94 -11.71 3.19 1.96
CA ILE A 94 -11.53 3.00 0.52
C ILE A 94 -10.70 4.14 -0.07
N ASP A 95 -10.95 5.37 0.34
CA ASP A 95 -10.13 6.53 -0.09
C ASP A 95 -8.67 6.40 0.38
N LEU A 96 -8.46 5.97 1.63
CA LEU A 96 -7.13 5.67 2.15
C LEU A 96 -6.44 4.52 1.40
N ALA A 97 -7.19 3.49 1.00
CA ALA A 97 -6.68 2.39 0.20
C ALA A 97 -6.28 2.84 -1.20
N ARG A 98 -7.06 3.71 -1.83
CA ARG A 98 -6.74 4.32 -3.12
C ARG A 98 -5.43 5.10 -3.04
N GLU A 99 -5.30 5.96 -2.03
CA GLU A 99 -4.09 6.74 -1.81
C GLU A 99 -2.85 5.86 -1.59
N ALA A 100 -2.97 4.79 -0.80
CA ALA A 100 -1.87 3.85 -0.57
C ALA A 100 -1.42 3.16 -1.87
N VAL A 101 -2.37 2.73 -2.71
CA VAL A 101 -2.09 2.10 -4.01
C VAL A 101 -1.43 3.09 -4.98
N GLU A 102 -1.91 4.33 -5.02
CA GLU A 102 -1.33 5.39 -5.85
C GLU A 102 0.12 5.69 -5.46
N ILE A 103 0.38 5.85 -4.15
CA ILE A 103 1.74 6.05 -3.62
C ILE A 103 2.65 4.87 -3.99
N ALA A 104 2.21 3.64 -3.70
CA ALA A 104 2.99 2.45 -4.00
C ALA A 104 3.30 2.33 -5.49
N THR A 105 2.31 2.60 -6.35
CA THR A 105 2.49 2.62 -7.81
C THR A 105 3.54 3.65 -8.22
N GLY A 106 3.45 4.88 -7.71
CA GLY A 106 4.38 5.96 -8.03
C GLY A 106 5.82 5.61 -7.69
N ILE A 107 6.06 5.07 -6.48
CA ILE A 107 7.40 4.69 -6.04
C ILE A 107 7.93 3.49 -6.84
N VAL A 108 7.14 2.42 -6.94
CA VAL A 108 7.56 1.15 -7.58
C VAL A 108 7.86 1.38 -9.07
N MET A 109 6.96 2.05 -9.80
CA MET A 109 7.14 2.29 -11.23
C MET A 109 8.31 3.24 -11.52
N TYR A 110 8.50 4.26 -10.68
CA TYR A 110 9.63 5.16 -10.82
C TYR A 110 10.97 4.42 -10.64
N GLU A 111 11.10 3.57 -9.63
CA GLU A 111 12.34 2.82 -9.38
C GLU A 111 12.59 1.71 -10.39
N LEU A 112 11.53 1.14 -10.99
CA LEU A 112 11.64 0.22 -12.13
C LEU A 112 12.21 0.94 -13.35
N GLY A 113 11.67 2.11 -13.71
CA GLY A 113 12.12 2.88 -14.87
C GLY A 113 13.53 3.46 -14.75
N ARG A 114 14.16 3.40 -13.57
CA ARG A 114 15.57 3.81 -13.37
C ARG A 114 16.59 2.69 -13.55
N LYS A 115 16.13 1.43 -13.59
CA LYS A 115 17.00 0.25 -13.66
C LYS A 115 17.08 -0.35 -15.06
N GLU A 116 16.39 0.26 -16.03
CA GLU A 116 16.57 0.07 -17.48
C GLU A 116 17.64 1.02 -18.03
#